data_AF-A0A7U9RJT6-F1
#
_entry.id   AF-A0A7U9RJT6-F1
#
_cell.length_a   1.000
_cell.length_b   1.000
_cell.length_c   1.000
_cell.angle_alpha   90.00
_cell.angle_beta   90.00
_cell.angle_gamma   90.00
#
_symmetry.space_group_name_H-M   'P 1'
#
loop_
_entity.id
_entity.type
_entity.pdbx_description
1 polymer ?
#
loop_
_entity_poly.entity_id
_entity_poly.type
_entity_poly.pdbx_seq_one_letter_code
_entity_poly.pdbx_strand_id
1 'polypeptide(L)'
;MKREQTYITDGEKINCQKVADAFAGQFDSEDLIILNAGRYGFVKLQYFKFPFGFDTVDSYYESKSLFDELWQEWLHTQLLSLSAGTPMADMDYADILKCLPEEKRKELLDRQLYFAEKTGVKDILEKTAPDLWSEEFMKTIKTWSKDWAHFDWAQIQENLCGVEKKRQEGKPVDTSEIGITLDELKEYFEWLYDTHPDIYSKNILYMTLVQAGMPPDEAAQWSDHPAELEKALNELSENI
;
A
#
# COMPACT_ATOMS: atom_id res chain seq x y z
N MET A 1 5.48 -12.94 -26.69
CA MET A 1 4.12 -13.01 -26.10
C MET A 1 4.12 -14.04 -24.98
N LYS A 2 4.31 -13.61 -23.73
CA LYS A 2 3.93 -14.42 -22.55
C LYS A 2 2.42 -14.24 -22.39
N ARG A 3 1.66 -15.32 -22.18
CA ARG A 3 0.22 -15.20 -21.90
C ARG A 3 0.07 -14.46 -20.59
N GLU A 4 -0.53 -13.26 -20.64
CA GLU A 4 -1.00 -12.53 -19.47
C GLU A 4 -2.01 -13.41 -18.75
N GLN A 5 -1.59 -13.96 -17.63
CA GLN A 5 -2.44 -14.80 -16.83
C GLN A 5 -3.43 -13.89 -16.10
N THR A 6 -4.61 -13.72 -16.69
CA THR A 6 -5.67 -12.81 -16.23
C THR A 6 -6.51 -13.40 -15.09
N TYR A 7 -6.37 -14.70 -14.81
CA TYR A 7 -7.18 -15.42 -13.85
C TYR A 7 -6.33 -16.39 -13.03
N ILE A 8 -6.74 -16.61 -11.77
CA ILE A 8 -6.11 -17.55 -10.86
C ILE A 8 -6.21 -18.99 -11.40
N THR A 9 -5.18 -19.81 -11.17
CA THR A 9 -5.25 -21.25 -11.50
C THR A 9 -6.03 -22.02 -10.46
N ASP A 10 -6.51 -23.21 -10.79
CA ASP A 10 -7.15 -24.09 -9.79
C ASP A 10 -6.19 -24.47 -8.65
N GLY A 11 -4.90 -24.64 -8.96
CA GLY A 11 -3.86 -24.92 -7.96
C GLY A 11 -3.66 -23.75 -7.00
N GLU A 12 -3.48 -22.55 -7.54
CA GLU A 12 -3.32 -21.33 -6.73
C GLU A 12 -4.59 -21.00 -5.96
N LYS A 13 -5.78 -21.27 -6.52
CA LYS A 13 -7.04 -21.10 -5.78
C LYS A 13 -7.09 -21.97 -4.53
N ILE A 14 -6.63 -23.22 -4.61
CA ILE A 14 -6.53 -24.12 -3.45
C ILE A 14 -5.49 -23.59 -2.46
N ASN A 15 -4.33 -23.13 -2.94
CA ASN A 15 -3.26 -22.64 -2.07
C ASN A 15 -3.65 -21.33 -1.37
N CYS A 16 -4.21 -20.36 -2.09
CA CYS A 16 -4.75 -19.12 -1.51
C CYS A 16 -5.85 -19.39 -0.49
N GLN A 17 -6.71 -20.40 -0.71
CA GLN A 17 -7.71 -20.77 0.30
C GLN A 17 -7.05 -21.22 1.60
N LYS A 18 -6.00 -22.06 1.52
CA LYS A 18 -5.25 -22.46 2.73
C LYS A 18 -4.63 -21.27 3.44
N VAL A 19 -4.11 -20.29 2.69
CA VAL A 19 -3.59 -19.04 3.24
C VAL A 19 -4.68 -18.26 3.96
N ALA A 20 -5.81 -18.00 3.31
CA ALA A 20 -6.94 -17.31 3.93
C ALA A 20 -7.43 -18.04 5.20
N ASP A 21 -7.52 -19.37 5.16
CA ASP A 21 -7.94 -20.19 6.30
C ASP A 21 -6.93 -20.14 7.46
N ALA A 22 -5.62 -20.04 7.17
CA ALA A 22 -4.58 -19.97 8.20
C ALA A 22 -4.63 -18.65 8.99
N PHE A 23 -5.04 -17.56 8.34
CA PHE A 23 -5.20 -16.23 8.94
C PHE A 23 -6.64 -15.93 9.39
N ALA A 24 -7.56 -16.89 9.27
CA ALA A 24 -8.94 -16.72 9.71
C ALA A 24 -9.00 -16.35 11.20
N GLY A 25 -9.77 -15.30 11.51
CA GLY A 25 -9.94 -14.78 12.87
C GLY A 25 -8.76 -13.96 13.42
N GLN A 26 -7.66 -13.79 12.66
CA GLN A 26 -6.55 -12.96 13.12
C GLN A 26 -6.87 -11.46 13.06
N PHE A 27 -7.80 -11.06 12.20
CA PHE A 27 -8.12 -9.67 11.89
C PHE A 27 -9.52 -9.25 12.34
N ASP A 28 -10.14 -9.99 13.27
CA ASP A 28 -11.51 -9.73 13.73
C ASP A 28 -11.69 -8.30 14.30
N SER A 29 -10.61 -7.67 14.77
CA SER A 29 -10.59 -6.30 15.27
C SER A 29 -10.23 -5.22 14.23
N GLU A 30 -9.85 -5.60 13.01
CA GLU A 30 -9.22 -4.70 12.02
C GLU A 30 -10.08 -4.38 10.81
N ASP A 31 -11.36 -4.79 10.83
CA ASP A 31 -12.31 -4.58 9.72
C ASP A 31 -11.72 -5.01 8.36
N LEU A 32 -11.01 -6.15 8.38
CA LEU A 32 -10.35 -6.77 7.24
C LEU A 32 -11.00 -8.12 6.95
N ILE A 33 -11.37 -8.35 5.69
CA ILE A 33 -11.89 -9.63 5.23
C ILE A 33 -11.22 -10.09 3.94
N ILE A 34 -10.93 -11.39 3.87
CA ILE A 34 -10.40 -12.05 2.67
C ILE A 34 -11.50 -12.89 2.03
N LEU A 35 -11.82 -12.60 0.77
CA LEU A 35 -12.89 -13.24 0.02
C LEU A 35 -12.36 -14.03 -1.18
N ASN A 36 -12.86 -15.25 -1.35
CA ASN A 36 -12.63 -16.04 -2.58
C ASN A 36 -13.54 -15.53 -3.70
N ALA A 37 -12.99 -14.79 -4.66
CA ALA A 37 -13.71 -14.25 -5.82
C ALA A 37 -13.76 -15.24 -7.01
N GLY A 38 -13.56 -16.54 -6.76
CA GLY A 38 -13.65 -17.58 -7.76
C GLY A 38 -12.50 -17.52 -8.76
N ARG A 39 -12.81 -17.33 -10.05
CA ARG A 39 -11.78 -17.22 -11.10
C ARG A 39 -10.99 -15.90 -11.03
N TYR A 40 -11.50 -14.92 -10.31
CA TYR A 40 -10.91 -13.59 -10.18
C TYR A 40 -9.88 -13.50 -9.05
N GLY A 41 -9.55 -14.62 -8.39
CA GLY A 41 -8.56 -14.66 -7.30
C GLY A 41 -9.17 -14.47 -5.93
N PHE A 42 -8.36 -13.98 -4.99
CA PHE A 42 -8.76 -13.64 -3.63
C PHE A 42 -8.71 -12.13 -3.46
N VAL A 43 -9.69 -11.56 -2.76
CA VAL A 43 -9.79 -10.11 -2.57
C VAL A 43 -9.67 -9.77 -1.09
N LYS A 44 -8.74 -8.88 -0.75
CA LYS A 44 -8.67 -8.22 0.56
C LYS A 44 -9.57 -6.99 0.51
N LEU A 45 -10.49 -6.90 1.45
CA LEU A 45 -11.31 -5.71 1.69
C LEU A 45 -11.01 -5.19 3.09
N GLN A 46 -10.78 -3.89 3.23
CA GLN A 46 -10.40 -3.28 4.51
C GLN A 46 -11.01 -1.90 4.69
N TYR A 47 -11.26 -1.54 5.95
CA TYR A 47 -11.79 -0.23 6.39
C TYR A 47 -13.14 0.12 5.75
N PHE A 48 -14.19 -0.60 6.16
CA PHE A 48 -15.54 -0.34 5.73
C PHE A 48 -16.10 0.93 6.38
N LYS A 49 -16.46 1.89 5.54
CA LYS A 49 -17.14 3.13 5.94
C LYS A 49 -18.50 3.19 5.29
N PHE A 50 -19.57 3.03 6.05
CA PHE A 50 -20.92 3.26 5.53
C PHE A 50 -21.15 4.77 5.28
N PRO A 51 -21.74 5.19 4.14
CA PRO A 51 -22.22 4.39 3.00
C PRO A 51 -21.21 4.20 1.86
N PHE A 52 -19.96 4.62 2.03
CA PHE A 52 -18.92 4.73 1.00
C PHE A 52 -18.27 3.40 0.58
N GLY A 53 -18.39 2.35 1.40
CA GLY A 53 -17.81 1.04 1.10
C GLY A 53 -16.45 0.85 1.77
N PHE A 54 -15.60 0.00 1.19
CA PHE A 54 -14.24 -0.28 1.70
C PHE A 54 -13.24 0.71 1.11
N ASP A 55 -12.34 1.24 1.94
CA ASP A 55 -11.27 2.14 1.47
C ASP A 55 -10.21 1.37 0.65
N THR A 56 -9.94 0.11 1.02
CA THR A 56 -8.92 -0.73 0.38
C THR A 56 -9.54 -1.98 -0.25
N VAL A 57 -9.17 -2.25 -1.52
CA VAL A 57 -9.60 -3.42 -2.29
C VAL A 57 -8.43 -3.96 -3.12
N ASP A 58 -7.77 -5.01 -2.64
CA ASP A 58 -6.61 -5.62 -3.30
C ASP A 58 -6.91 -7.04 -3.78
N SER A 59 -6.38 -7.44 -4.94
CA SER A 59 -6.63 -8.75 -5.56
C SER A 59 -5.36 -9.58 -5.70
N TYR A 60 -5.44 -10.83 -5.29
CA TYR A 60 -4.33 -11.78 -5.25
C TYR A 60 -4.63 -13.02 -6.11
N TYR A 61 -3.65 -13.39 -6.93
CA TYR A 61 -3.73 -14.52 -7.86
C TYR A 61 -2.73 -15.63 -7.52
N GLU A 62 -1.85 -15.39 -6.55
CA GLU A 62 -0.83 -16.32 -6.09
C GLU A 62 -0.86 -16.42 -4.56
N SER A 63 -0.66 -17.61 -4.02
CA SER A 63 -0.73 -17.84 -2.58
C SER A 63 0.43 -17.21 -1.84
N LYS A 64 1.58 -17.06 -2.51
CA LYS A 64 2.74 -16.38 -1.92
C LYS A 64 2.43 -14.89 -1.68
N SER A 65 1.92 -14.18 -2.68
CA SER A 65 1.60 -12.76 -2.52
C SER A 65 0.50 -12.53 -1.50
N LEU A 66 -0.53 -13.39 -1.47
CA LEU A 66 -1.54 -13.34 -0.41
C LEU A 66 -0.94 -13.61 0.98
N PHE A 67 -0.01 -14.58 1.10
CA PHE A 67 0.63 -14.89 2.38
C PHE A 67 1.48 -13.74 2.87
N ASP A 68 2.32 -13.18 1.99
CA ASP A 68 3.22 -12.07 2.31
C ASP A 68 2.40 -10.86 2.79
N GLU A 69 1.28 -10.54 2.11
CA GLU A 69 0.36 -9.50 2.54
C GLU A 69 -0.20 -9.75 3.95
N LEU A 70 -0.87 -10.88 4.17
CA LEU A 70 -1.54 -11.14 5.45
C LEU A 70 -0.53 -11.26 6.59
N TRP A 71 0.67 -11.75 6.31
CA TRP A 71 1.74 -11.76 7.29
C TRP A 71 2.16 -10.34 7.68
N GLN A 72 2.35 -9.43 6.71
CA GLN A 72 2.71 -8.04 6.99
C GLN A 72 1.63 -7.32 7.77
N GLU A 73 0.35 -7.46 7.39
CA GLU A 73 -0.78 -6.89 8.13
C GLU A 73 -0.78 -7.36 9.59
N TRP A 74 -0.67 -8.69 9.78
CA TRP A 74 -0.64 -9.26 11.12
C TRP A 74 0.55 -8.75 11.94
N LEU A 75 1.73 -8.67 11.33
CA LEU A 75 2.95 -8.16 11.95
C LEU A 75 2.78 -6.70 12.36
N HIS A 76 2.27 -5.85 11.47
CA HIS A 76 2.03 -4.43 11.74
C HIS A 76 1.10 -4.25 12.94
N THR A 77 0.00 -5.01 13.02
CA THR A 77 -0.87 -4.99 14.20
C THR A 77 -0.13 -5.35 15.48
N GLN A 78 0.71 -6.39 15.45
CA GLN A 78 1.50 -6.74 16.62
C GLN A 78 2.45 -5.61 17.01
N LEU A 79 3.11 -4.98 16.04
CA LEU A 79 4.03 -3.87 16.29
C LEU A 79 3.31 -2.65 16.85
N LEU A 80 2.14 -2.29 16.31
CA LEU A 80 1.29 -1.23 16.85
C LEU A 80 0.86 -1.53 18.29
N SER A 81 0.45 -2.77 18.57
CA SER A 81 0.07 -3.17 19.92
C SER A 81 1.25 -3.13 20.90
N LEU A 82 2.46 -3.44 20.44
CA LEU A 82 3.67 -3.41 21.25
C LEU A 82 4.20 -1.98 21.46
N SER A 83 4.00 -1.10 20.49
CA SER A 83 4.44 0.29 20.55
C SER A 83 3.45 1.18 21.31
N ALA A 84 2.17 0.81 21.37
CA ALA A 84 1.11 1.55 22.04
C ALA A 84 1.48 1.94 23.48
N GLY A 85 1.40 3.24 23.78
CA GLY A 85 1.73 3.78 25.11
C GLY A 85 3.22 3.87 25.43
N THR A 86 4.10 3.65 24.45
CA THR A 86 5.55 3.79 24.56
C THR A 86 6.06 4.86 23.60
N PRO A 87 7.32 5.34 23.75
CA PRO A 87 7.94 6.24 22.77
C PRO A 87 8.08 5.64 21.36
N MET A 88 7.90 4.32 21.20
CA MET A 88 7.95 3.67 19.89
C MET A 88 6.66 3.87 19.07
N ALA A 89 5.59 4.42 19.67
CA ALA A 89 4.30 4.59 18.99
C ALA A 89 4.39 5.48 17.74
N ASP A 90 5.34 6.42 17.73
CA ASP A 90 5.57 7.36 16.63
C ASP A 90 6.69 6.90 15.68
N MET A 91 7.25 5.71 15.89
CA MET A 91 8.32 5.14 15.06
C MET A 91 7.75 4.34 13.88
N ASP A 92 8.53 4.23 12.82
CA ASP A 92 8.21 3.30 11.73
C ASP A 92 8.31 1.84 12.19
N TYR A 93 7.66 0.93 11.46
CA TYR A 93 7.62 -0.49 11.82
C TYR A 93 9.02 -1.14 11.86
N ALA A 94 9.93 -0.73 10.99
CA ALA A 94 11.28 -1.29 10.94
C ALA A 94 12.09 -0.88 12.18
N ASP A 95 11.91 0.33 12.67
CA ASP A 95 12.55 0.88 13.86
C ASP A 95 11.94 0.32 15.13
N ILE A 96 10.61 0.17 15.20
CA ILE A 96 9.94 -0.58 16.29
C ILE A 96 10.56 -1.97 16.38
N LEU A 97 10.68 -2.68 15.25
CA LEU A 97 11.24 -4.03 15.20
C LEU A 97 12.70 -4.05 15.67
N LYS A 98 13.53 -3.06 15.32
CA LYS A 98 14.93 -2.95 15.81
C LYS A 98 14.98 -2.73 17.33
N CYS A 99 14.03 -1.99 17.89
CA CYS A 99 13.94 -1.74 19.32
C CYS A 99 13.46 -2.94 20.15
N LEU A 100 12.79 -3.92 19.52
CA LEU A 100 12.31 -5.11 20.22
C LEU A 100 13.46 -5.99 20.74
N PRO A 101 13.33 -6.57 21.96
CA PRO A 101 14.25 -7.59 22.45
C PRO A 101 14.34 -8.78 21.48
N GLU A 102 15.51 -9.41 21.43
CA GLU A 102 15.76 -10.56 20.55
C GLU A 102 14.74 -11.70 20.74
N GLU A 103 14.33 -11.96 21.98
CA GLU A 103 13.31 -12.95 22.32
C GLU A 103 11.96 -12.64 21.64
N LYS A 104 11.53 -11.37 21.65
CA LYS A 104 10.27 -10.95 21.02
C LYS A 104 10.34 -11.00 19.51
N ARG A 105 11.48 -10.61 18.94
CA ARG A 105 11.72 -10.76 17.50
C ARG A 105 11.68 -12.21 17.06
N LYS A 106 12.24 -13.11 17.87
CA LYS A 106 12.18 -14.56 17.62
C LYS A 106 10.76 -15.10 17.70
N GLU A 107 9.97 -14.67 18.68
CA GLU A 107 8.55 -15.07 18.81
C GLU A 107 7.73 -14.70 17.56
N LEU A 108 7.96 -13.50 17.00
CA LEU A 108 7.34 -13.07 15.75
C LEU A 108 7.76 -13.98 14.57
N LEU A 109 9.04 -14.32 14.45
CA LEU A 109 9.51 -15.23 13.40
C LEU A 109 8.96 -16.66 13.55
N ASP A 110 8.95 -17.20 14.76
CA ASP A 110 8.38 -18.51 15.05
C ASP A 110 6.89 -18.53 14.67
N ARG A 111 6.19 -17.39 14.81
CA ARG A 111 4.82 -17.24 14.36
C ARG A 111 4.68 -17.20 12.84
N GLN A 112 5.58 -16.52 12.12
CA GLN A 112 5.61 -16.54 10.65
C GLN A 112 5.75 -17.97 10.12
N LEU A 113 6.71 -18.72 10.69
CA LEU A 113 6.95 -20.12 10.36
C LEU A 113 5.71 -20.96 10.63
N TYR A 114 5.07 -20.76 11.78
CA TYR A 114 3.82 -21.45 12.12
C TYR A 114 2.70 -21.22 11.08
N PHE A 115 2.50 -19.98 10.62
CA PHE A 115 1.52 -19.70 9.57
C PHE A 115 1.93 -20.34 8.23
N ALA A 116 3.21 -20.29 7.86
CA ALA A 116 3.70 -20.89 6.63
C ALA A 116 3.56 -22.43 6.60
N GLU A 117 3.77 -23.09 7.74
CA GLU A 117 3.57 -24.53 7.88
C GLU A 117 2.11 -24.91 7.71
N LYS A 118 1.19 -24.14 8.29
CA LYS A 118 -0.25 -24.37 8.18
C LYS A 118 -0.79 -24.26 6.75
N THR A 119 -0.17 -23.43 5.92
CA THR A 119 -0.63 -23.19 4.55
C THR A 119 -0.06 -24.19 3.54
N GLY A 120 0.95 -24.99 3.93
CA GLY A 120 1.70 -25.84 3.01
C GLY A 120 2.60 -25.03 2.05
N VAL A 121 2.79 -23.74 2.34
CA VAL A 121 3.65 -22.80 1.59
C VAL A 121 5.10 -22.84 2.10
N LYS A 122 5.40 -23.68 3.10
CA LYS A 122 6.75 -23.88 3.67
C LYS A 122 7.83 -24.08 2.59
N ASP A 123 7.54 -24.86 1.56
CA ASP A 123 8.45 -25.14 0.44
C ASP A 123 8.78 -23.88 -0.40
N ILE A 124 7.96 -22.82 -0.33
CA ILE A 124 8.19 -21.53 -0.96
C ILE A 124 9.12 -20.68 -0.08
N LEU A 125 8.96 -20.68 1.23
CA LEU A 125 9.87 -19.96 2.14
C LEU A 125 11.27 -20.58 2.19
N GLU A 126 11.37 -21.92 2.19
CA GLU A 126 12.66 -22.64 2.17
C GLU A 126 13.46 -22.39 0.88
N LYS A 127 12.79 -22.13 -0.25
CA LYS A 127 13.44 -21.75 -1.53
C LYS A 127 13.87 -20.28 -1.58
N THR A 128 13.34 -19.45 -0.69
CA THR A 128 13.50 -17.99 -0.71
C THR A 128 14.18 -17.48 0.56
N ALA A 129 15.03 -18.28 1.21
CA ALA A 129 15.66 -17.89 2.47
C ALA A 129 17.06 -17.26 2.24
N PRO A 130 17.19 -15.94 2.04
CA PRO A 130 18.23 -15.22 2.76
C PRO A 130 17.96 -15.35 4.26
N ASP A 131 19.02 -15.23 5.05
CA ASP A 131 18.92 -15.01 6.48
C ASP A 131 17.82 -13.96 6.76
N LEU A 132 16.82 -14.34 7.55
CA LEU A 132 15.63 -13.53 7.87
C LEU A 132 15.99 -12.25 8.65
N TRP A 133 17.27 -12.06 8.97
CA TRP A 133 17.86 -10.84 9.51
C TRP A 133 18.98 -10.25 8.65
N SER A 134 19.27 -10.82 7.47
CA SER A 134 20.24 -10.22 6.56
C SER A 134 19.77 -8.83 6.16
N GLU A 135 20.72 -7.91 5.96
CA GLU A 135 20.44 -6.62 5.32
C GLU A 135 19.68 -6.80 3.99
N GLU A 136 19.76 -7.97 3.36
CA GLU A 136 19.07 -8.33 2.12
C GLU A 136 17.58 -8.65 2.33
N PHE A 137 17.20 -9.31 3.44
CA PHE A 137 15.79 -9.50 3.82
C PHE A 137 15.18 -8.22 4.40
N MET A 138 15.94 -7.45 5.18
CA MET A 138 15.50 -6.12 5.62
C MET A 138 15.33 -5.15 4.44
N LYS A 139 16.07 -5.34 3.33
CA LYS A 139 15.81 -4.66 2.04
C LYS A 139 14.54 -5.16 1.35
N THR A 140 14.09 -6.38 1.59
CA THR A 140 12.77 -6.83 1.07
C THR A 140 11.58 -6.19 1.81
N ILE A 141 11.83 -5.51 2.93
CA ILE A 141 10.91 -4.55 3.53
C ILE A 141 10.93 -3.29 2.65
N LYS A 142 10.11 -3.34 1.59
CA LYS A 142 9.81 -2.25 0.65
C LYS A 142 11.04 -1.51 0.10
N THR A 143 11.71 -2.11 -0.88
CA THR A 143 12.63 -1.36 -1.77
C THR A 143 11.85 -0.61 -2.83
N TRP A 144 12.07 0.70 -2.91
CA TRP A 144 11.54 1.55 -3.96
C TRP A 144 12.21 1.26 -5.31
N SER A 145 11.44 1.19 -6.39
CA SER A 145 11.93 0.96 -7.75
C SER A 145 12.80 2.11 -8.28
N LYS A 146 12.70 3.29 -7.67
CA LYS A 146 13.48 4.49 -7.97
C LYS A 146 13.99 5.13 -6.68
N ASP A 147 15.00 5.97 -6.84
CA ASP A 147 15.36 6.98 -5.84
C ASP A 147 14.34 8.12 -5.90
N TRP A 148 13.19 7.94 -5.22
CA TRP A 148 12.11 8.93 -5.21
C TRP A 148 12.50 10.27 -4.59
N ALA A 149 13.51 10.29 -3.70
CA ALA A 149 14.02 11.50 -3.09
C ALA A 149 14.73 12.42 -4.09
N HIS A 150 15.37 11.84 -5.11
CA HIS A 150 16.10 12.56 -6.15
C HIS A 150 15.50 12.36 -7.56
N PHE A 151 14.24 11.91 -7.63
CA PHE A 151 13.59 11.64 -8.90
C PHE A 151 13.35 12.94 -9.67
N ASP A 152 13.65 12.91 -10.97
CA ASP A 152 13.62 14.10 -11.82
C ASP A 152 12.18 14.44 -12.28
N TRP A 153 11.42 15.04 -11.36
CA TRP A 153 10.07 15.52 -11.63
C TRP A 153 10.02 16.63 -12.68
N ALA A 154 11.11 17.38 -12.88
CA ALA A 154 11.19 18.42 -13.90
C ALA A 154 11.18 17.80 -15.30
N GLN A 155 11.91 16.69 -15.51
CA GLN A 155 11.87 15.95 -16.76
C GLN A 155 10.47 15.37 -17.05
N ILE A 156 9.79 14.84 -16.04
CA ILE A 156 8.40 14.34 -16.18
C ILE A 156 7.45 15.47 -16.56
N GLN A 157 7.59 16.64 -15.93
CA GLN A 157 6.78 17.81 -16.27
C GLN A 157 7.01 18.27 -17.72
N GLU A 158 8.26 18.31 -18.18
CA GLU A 158 8.58 18.64 -19.57
C GLU A 158 7.94 17.64 -20.55
N ASN A 159 8.05 16.34 -20.24
CA ASN A 159 7.45 15.28 -21.04
C ASN A 159 5.91 15.40 -21.11
N LEU A 160 5.26 15.68 -19.97
CA LEU A 160 3.82 15.92 -19.89
C LEU A 160 3.39 17.10 -20.77
N CYS A 161 4.08 18.25 -20.67
CA CYS A 161 3.79 19.40 -21.52
C CYS A 161 3.95 19.06 -23.01
N GLY A 162 4.97 18.28 -23.38
CA GLY A 162 5.16 17.80 -24.74
C GLY A 162 4.02 16.91 -25.24
N VAL A 163 3.58 15.97 -24.40
CA VAL A 163 2.45 15.06 -24.68
C VAL A 163 1.12 15.82 -24.80
N GLU A 164 0.86 16.79 -23.93
CA GLU A 164 -0.33 17.63 -24.00
C GLU A 164 -0.37 18.49 -25.26
N LYS A 165 0.77 19.04 -25.66
CA LYS A 165 0.87 19.80 -26.92
C LYS A 165 0.55 18.92 -28.13
N LYS A 166 1.09 17.69 -28.18
CA LYS A 166 0.73 16.71 -29.24
C LYS A 166 -0.77 16.42 -29.25
N ARG A 167 -1.37 16.25 -28.06
CA ARG A 167 -2.82 16.01 -27.91
C ARG A 167 -3.64 17.18 -28.46
N GLN A 168 -3.27 18.42 -28.13
CA GLN A 168 -3.93 19.63 -28.63
C GLN A 168 -3.80 19.78 -30.15
N GLU A 169 -2.68 19.34 -30.72
CA GLU A 169 -2.43 19.32 -32.17
C GLU A 169 -3.11 18.14 -32.90
N GLY A 170 -3.85 17.27 -32.19
CA GLY A 170 -4.54 16.11 -32.77
C GLY A 170 -3.61 14.98 -33.22
N LYS A 171 -2.36 14.96 -32.74
CA LYS A 171 -1.37 13.92 -33.05
C LYS A 171 -1.57 12.69 -32.16
N PRO A 172 -1.17 11.49 -32.62
CA PRO A 172 -1.17 10.30 -31.79
C PRO A 172 -0.28 10.50 -30.57
N VAL A 173 -0.77 10.09 -29.40
CA VAL A 173 -0.09 10.21 -28.10
C VAL A 173 0.22 8.81 -27.60
N ASP A 174 1.48 8.58 -27.25
CA ASP A 174 1.93 7.38 -26.53
C ASP A 174 2.22 7.79 -25.08
N THR A 175 1.52 7.18 -24.13
CA THR A 175 1.67 7.47 -22.70
C THR A 175 3.03 7.06 -22.14
N SER A 176 3.78 6.18 -22.83
CA SER A 176 5.15 5.85 -22.45
C SER A 176 6.12 7.03 -22.60
N GLU A 177 5.78 8.02 -23.43
CA GLU A 177 6.57 9.26 -23.60
C GLU A 177 6.62 10.12 -22.33
N ILE A 178 5.70 9.90 -21.39
CA ILE A 178 5.65 10.64 -20.12
C ILE A 178 6.89 10.30 -19.26
N GLY A 179 7.43 9.08 -19.36
CA GLY A 179 8.62 8.65 -18.64
C GLY A 179 8.37 8.14 -17.21
N ILE A 180 7.11 8.01 -16.80
CA ILE A 180 6.69 7.35 -15.55
C ILE A 180 5.41 6.55 -15.81
N THR A 181 5.34 5.33 -15.28
CA THR A 181 4.17 4.45 -15.37
C THR A 181 3.18 4.71 -14.22
N LEU A 182 1.96 4.19 -14.34
CA LEU A 182 0.95 4.33 -13.27
C LEU A 182 1.37 3.58 -11.99
N ASP A 183 2.01 2.42 -12.12
CA ASP A 183 2.46 1.64 -10.95
C ASP A 183 3.64 2.34 -10.26
N GLU A 184 4.59 2.91 -11.02
CA GLU A 184 5.66 3.77 -10.48
C GLU A 184 5.09 5.02 -9.79
N LEU A 185 4.03 5.62 -10.34
CA LEU A 185 3.37 6.77 -9.70
C LEU A 185 2.69 6.38 -8.38
N LYS A 186 1.99 5.24 -8.33
CA LYS A 186 1.39 4.72 -7.09
C LYS A 186 2.47 4.46 -6.03
N GLU A 187 3.55 3.81 -6.44
CA GLU A 187 4.69 3.55 -5.59
C GLU A 187 5.31 4.86 -5.05
N TYR A 188 5.37 5.93 -5.84
CA TYR A 188 5.78 7.25 -5.35
C TYR A 188 4.84 7.80 -4.28
N PHE A 189 3.52 7.67 -4.45
CA PHE A 189 2.56 8.11 -3.44
C PHE A 189 2.68 7.29 -2.15
N GLU A 190 2.94 6.00 -2.25
CA GLU A 190 3.28 5.17 -1.11
C GLU A 190 4.58 5.64 -0.43
N TRP A 191 5.61 6.01 -1.21
CA TRP A 191 6.84 6.58 -0.67
C TRP A 191 6.60 7.90 0.07
N LEU A 192 5.76 8.78 -0.48
CA LEU A 192 5.35 10.01 0.20
C LEU A 192 4.60 9.73 1.50
N TYR A 193 3.68 8.76 1.50
CA TYR A 193 2.96 8.37 2.71
C TYR A 193 3.92 7.94 3.82
N ASP A 194 4.92 7.12 3.47
CA ASP A 194 5.88 6.57 4.44
C ASP A 194 6.92 7.60 4.91
N THR A 195 7.35 8.52 4.03
CA THR A 195 8.53 9.38 4.31
C THR A 195 8.22 10.86 4.48
N HIS A 196 7.11 11.35 3.91
CA HIS A 196 6.72 12.76 3.90
C HIS A 196 5.18 12.90 4.03
N PRO A 197 4.58 12.47 5.15
CA PRO A 197 3.12 12.38 5.31
C PRO A 197 2.39 13.72 5.13
N ASP A 198 3.06 14.84 5.45
CA ASP A 198 2.52 16.18 5.20
C ASP A 198 2.35 16.47 3.70
N ILE A 199 3.36 16.09 2.88
CA ILE A 199 3.34 16.25 1.43
C ILE A 199 2.30 15.31 0.82
N TYR A 200 2.24 14.07 1.29
CA TYR A 200 1.21 13.11 0.89
C TYR A 200 -0.20 13.69 1.13
N SER A 201 -0.48 14.12 2.37
CA SER A 201 -1.78 14.64 2.78
C SER A 201 -2.17 15.88 1.97
N LYS A 202 -1.23 16.81 1.75
CA LYS A 202 -1.41 17.97 0.88
C LYS A 202 -1.81 17.55 -0.54
N ASN A 203 -1.07 16.62 -1.15
CA ASN A 203 -1.34 16.18 -2.53
C ASN A 203 -2.70 15.48 -2.66
N ILE A 204 -3.07 14.64 -1.69
CA ILE A 204 -4.38 13.97 -1.65
C ILE A 204 -5.50 15.00 -1.51
N LEU A 205 -5.34 15.99 -0.63
CA LEU A 205 -6.31 17.07 -0.45
C LEU A 205 -6.46 17.89 -1.75
N TYR A 206 -5.36 18.29 -2.38
CA TYR A 206 -5.38 18.97 -3.68
C TYR A 206 -6.17 18.20 -4.73
N MET A 207 -5.85 16.91 -4.91
CA MET A 207 -6.53 16.06 -5.90
C MET A 207 -8.03 15.93 -5.60
N THR A 208 -8.39 15.79 -4.32
CA THR A 208 -9.79 15.69 -3.88
C THR A 208 -10.58 16.97 -4.19
N LEU A 209 -9.98 18.14 -3.91
CA LEU A 209 -10.61 19.44 -4.19
C LEU A 209 -10.80 19.66 -5.70
N VAL A 210 -9.79 19.35 -6.52
CA VAL A 210 -9.90 19.43 -7.98
C VAL A 210 -11.00 18.50 -8.52
N GLN A 211 -11.07 17.27 -8.01
CA GLN A 211 -12.13 16.31 -8.39
C GLN A 211 -13.53 16.78 -7.97
N ALA A 212 -13.64 17.51 -6.86
CA ALA A 212 -14.88 18.15 -6.43
C ALA A 212 -15.27 19.38 -7.29
N GLY A 213 -14.45 19.75 -8.28
CA GLY A 213 -14.70 20.85 -9.21
C GLY A 213 -14.08 22.18 -8.81
N MET A 214 -13.23 22.19 -7.78
CA MET A 214 -12.47 23.40 -7.41
C MET A 214 -11.41 23.70 -8.48
N PRO A 215 -11.24 24.97 -8.89
CA PRO A 215 -10.16 25.35 -9.80
C PRO A 215 -8.77 24.96 -9.24
N PRO A 216 -7.82 24.52 -10.07
CA PRO A 216 -6.50 24.08 -9.62
C PRO A 216 -5.76 25.09 -8.72
N ASP A 217 -5.78 26.38 -9.08
CA ASP A 217 -5.08 27.42 -8.31
C ASP A 217 -5.69 27.59 -6.90
N GLU A 218 -7.03 27.50 -6.79
CA GLU A 218 -7.73 27.56 -5.51
C GLU A 218 -7.52 26.28 -4.70
N ALA A 219 -7.56 25.10 -5.35
CA ALA A 219 -7.28 23.82 -4.72
C ALA A 219 -5.86 23.77 -4.15
N ALA A 220 -4.88 24.34 -4.87
CA ALA A 220 -3.51 24.46 -4.40
C ALA A 220 -3.44 25.30 -3.12
N GLN A 221 -4.07 26.48 -3.13
CA GLN A 221 -4.12 27.37 -1.97
C GLN A 221 -4.71 26.68 -0.73
N TRP A 222 -5.85 25.99 -0.87
CA TRP A 222 -6.47 25.31 0.27
C TRP A 222 -5.68 24.09 0.74
N SER A 223 -5.06 23.35 -0.18
CA SER A 223 -4.21 22.21 0.17
C SER A 223 -2.95 22.61 0.94
N ASP A 224 -2.44 23.83 0.73
CA ASP A 224 -1.32 24.41 1.47
C ASP A 224 -1.71 24.89 2.88
N HIS A 225 -3.01 25.06 3.12
CA HIS A 225 -3.56 25.59 4.38
C HIS A 225 -4.68 24.70 4.95
N PRO A 226 -4.39 23.41 5.26
CA PRO A 226 -5.43 22.45 5.66
C PRO A 226 -6.18 22.84 6.94
N ALA A 227 -5.50 23.49 7.90
CA ALA A 227 -6.14 23.98 9.13
C ALA A 227 -7.14 25.14 8.88
N GLU A 228 -6.86 25.98 7.89
CA GLU A 228 -7.78 27.07 7.51
C GLU A 228 -9.00 26.50 6.80
N LEU A 229 -8.79 25.49 5.95
CA LEU A 229 -9.88 24.77 5.30
C LEU A 229 -10.78 24.07 6.33
N GLU A 230 -10.19 23.35 7.29
CA GLU A 230 -10.93 22.69 8.38
C GLU A 230 -11.77 23.70 9.18
N LYS A 231 -11.17 24.83 9.55
CA LYS A 231 -11.89 25.91 10.24
C LYS A 231 -13.06 26.43 9.42
N ALA A 232 -12.85 26.70 8.13
CA ALA A 232 -13.90 27.18 7.25
C ALA A 232 -15.05 26.15 7.11
N LEU A 233 -14.72 24.86 6.99
CA LEU A 233 -15.70 23.78 6.92
C LEU A 233 -16.52 23.66 8.22
N ASN A 234 -15.86 23.75 9.37
CA ASN A 234 -16.52 23.73 10.67
C ASN A 234 -17.50 24.91 10.83
N GLU A 235 -17.06 26.14 10.50
CA GLU A 235 -17.92 27.33 10.51
C GLU A 235 -19.11 27.20 9.55
N LEU A 236 -18.93 26.59 8.38
CA LEU A 236 -20.02 26.35 7.43
C LEU A 236 -21.03 25.32 7.96
N SER A 237 -20.55 24.25 8.59
CA SER A 237 -21.40 23.20 9.17
C SER A 237 -22.21 23.66 10.39
N GLU A 238 -21.72 24.64 11.15
CA GLU A 238 -22.46 25.24 12.26
C GLU A 238 -23.57 26.19 11.79
N ASN A 239 -23.56 26.59 10.52
CA ASN A 239 -24.50 27.56 9.93
C ASN A 239 -25.52 26.93 8.95
N ILE A 240 -25.60 25.60 8.89
CA ILE A 240 -26.60 24.81 8.13
C ILE A 240 -27.54 24.11 9.10
#